data_AF-A0A1Y6MBF8-F1
#
_entry.id   AF-A0A1Y6MBF8-F1
#
_cell.length_a   1.000
_cell.length_b   1.000
_cell.length_c   1.000
_cell.angle_alpha   90.00
_cell.angle_beta   90.00
_cell.angle_gamma   90.00
#
_symmetry.space_group_name_H-M   'P 1'
#
loop_
_entity.id
_entity.type
_entity.pdbx_description
1 polymer ?
#
loop_
_entity_poly.entity_id
_entity_poly.type
_entity_poly.pdbx_seq_one_letter_code
_entity_poly.pdbx_strand_id
1 'polypeptide(L)'
;MKINSLMIVMSSVLFLGCGGDSADDITSEQPQVEQPPKPQPDLKLKVNDISNGYYESLYDAGGNKLNIDKDQVLLMQKAFMEELKPNLSNEQQKEFMEIESDFAQIKQSSDIEKVLFNNVLIDAMISSTKPQQQDKYFPAFRLFRHHTHRLFPLTRITDYQWLLDLLSQRSLLNHLILIPPQETDDYIETCRENDVPIPPAWGSDLWVHQGTATTDFLDSDRTEVYAYKSATVPGACMALPRWVVNDTTGDEFIQFLGIICQSQTTGKACFWDNIDNETGTRITGGNDLAFNITDIQNGNTLAEDCTGCHRGKNVFLIHPGTAIDISADHDIDPNVRYQPISSQGWTNPPAYAERGDGACAGCHEIGALSFNYCNVLLRNAANQTMPSSADPANWVGDETFYGTHIQAMIDDRCSE
;
A
#
# COMPACT_ATOMS: atom_id res chain seq x y z
N MET A 1 0.37 10.88 50.56
CA MET A 1 -0.25 12.23 50.65
C MET A 1 0.21 13.02 49.44
N LYS A 2 -0.60 13.58 48.55
CA LYS A 2 -2.05 13.80 48.50
C LYS A 2 -2.53 13.57 47.06
N ILE A 3 -3.76 13.08 46.98
CA ILE A 3 -4.60 12.91 45.79
C ILE A 3 -5.19 14.29 45.44
N ASN A 4 -5.23 14.64 44.15
CA ASN A 4 -6.08 15.73 43.66
C ASN A 4 -7.23 15.13 42.84
N SER A 5 -8.42 15.18 43.41
CA SER A 5 -9.69 14.96 42.73
C SER A 5 -10.15 16.29 42.12
N LEU A 6 -10.64 16.27 40.88
CA LEU A 6 -11.38 17.38 40.29
C LEU A 6 -12.80 16.90 39.94
N MET A 7 -13.77 17.46 40.65
CA MET A 7 -15.21 17.35 40.36
C MET A 7 -15.55 18.16 39.11
N ILE A 8 -16.44 17.63 38.26
CA ILE A 8 -17.20 18.43 37.29
C ILE A 8 -18.68 18.31 37.64
N VAL A 9 -19.31 19.47 37.72
CA VAL A 9 -20.66 19.76 38.20
C VAL A 9 -21.67 19.55 37.07
N MET A 10 -22.73 18.79 37.33
CA MET A 10 -23.95 18.77 36.51
C MET A 10 -24.73 20.08 36.72
N SER A 11 -25.13 20.73 35.63
CA SER A 11 -26.13 21.80 35.65
C SER A 11 -27.31 21.40 34.78
N SER A 12 -28.43 21.16 35.45
CA SER A 12 -29.77 21.01 34.90
C SER A 12 -30.37 22.38 34.59
N VAL A 13 -30.91 22.56 33.38
CA VAL A 13 -31.74 23.70 33.02
C VAL A 13 -33.15 23.19 32.76
N LEU A 14 -34.08 23.58 33.64
CA LEU A 14 -35.52 23.50 33.47
C LEU A 14 -35.99 24.64 32.57
N PHE A 15 -36.76 24.34 31.54
CA PHE A 15 -37.63 25.31 30.86
C PHE A 15 -39.08 24.84 30.96
N LEU A 16 -39.90 25.64 31.65
CA LEU A 16 -41.36 25.62 31.62
C LEU A 16 -41.82 26.67 30.59
N GLY A 17 -42.74 26.30 29.71
CA GLY A 17 -43.43 27.21 28.78
C GLY A 17 -44.74 26.58 28.31
N CYS A 18 -45.83 27.33 28.45
CA CYS A 18 -47.22 26.86 28.40
C CYS A 18 -47.80 26.69 26.97
N GLY A 19 -48.60 25.64 26.80
CA GLY A 19 -50.00 25.64 26.32
C GLY A 19 -50.46 26.51 25.14
N GLY A 20 -50.97 25.83 24.11
CA GLY A 20 -51.88 26.39 23.09
C GLY A 20 -52.41 25.29 22.16
N ASP A 21 -53.64 24.83 22.42
CA ASP A 21 -54.43 23.95 21.56
C ASP A 21 -54.74 24.62 20.21
N SER A 22 -54.67 23.87 19.11
CA SER A 22 -55.81 23.67 18.19
C SER A 22 -55.46 22.85 16.94
N ALA A 23 -56.44 22.00 16.61
CA ALA A 23 -56.77 21.41 15.30
C ALA A 23 -56.04 20.14 14.86
N ASP A 24 -56.77 19.04 15.08
CA ASP A 24 -56.79 17.77 14.36
C ASP A 24 -56.33 17.85 12.89
N ASP A 25 -55.38 16.98 12.53
CA ASP A 25 -55.39 16.37 11.20
C ASP A 25 -55.03 14.88 11.31
N ILE A 26 -55.98 14.07 10.86
CA ILE A 26 -55.95 12.61 10.91
C ILE A 26 -55.09 12.13 9.74
N THR A 27 -53.88 11.64 10.01
CA THR A 27 -53.15 10.78 9.07
C THR A 27 -53.06 9.36 9.62
N SER A 28 -53.94 8.52 9.08
CA SER A 28 -53.89 7.05 9.01
C SER A 28 -52.49 6.44 9.23
N GLU A 29 -52.27 5.80 10.38
CA GLU A 29 -51.23 4.76 10.50
C GLU A 29 -51.62 3.58 9.60
N GLN A 30 -50.93 3.44 8.47
CA GLN A 30 -50.94 2.17 7.75
C GLN A 30 -50.15 1.14 8.59
N PRO A 31 -50.67 -0.09 8.76
CA PRO A 31 -49.91 -1.14 9.42
C PRO A 31 -48.63 -1.39 8.63
N GLN A 32 -47.47 -1.31 9.29
CA GLN A 32 -46.24 -1.82 8.69
C GLN A 32 -46.44 -3.30 8.39
N VAL A 33 -46.53 -3.61 7.10
CA VAL A 33 -46.48 -4.98 6.60
C VAL A 33 -45.12 -5.52 7.01
N GLU A 34 -45.15 -6.47 7.94
CA GLU A 34 -44.00 -7.23 8.38
C GLU A 34 -43.35 -7.88 7.15
N GLN A 35 -42.21 -7.32 6.71
CA GLN A 35 -41.46 -7.89 5.61
C GLN A 35 -41.04 -9.31 6.00
N PRO A 36 -41.28 -10.32 5.14
CA PRO A 36 -40.81 -11.65 5.41
C PRO A 36 -39.28 -11.62 5.62
N PRO A 37 -38.74 -12.37 6.59
CA PRO A 37 -37.30 -12.38 6.84
C PRO A 37 -36.57 -12.68 5.54
N LYS A 38 -35.59 -11.83 5.20
CA LYS A 38 -34.71 -12.06 4.04
C LYS A 38 -34.19 -13.50 4.12
N PRO A 39 -34.23 -14.27 3.02
CA PRO A 39 -33.67 -15.62 2.99
C PRO A 39 -32.23 -15.57 3.51
N GLN A 40 -31.93 -16.37 4.54
CA GLN A 40 -30.54 -16.51 4.97
C GLN A 40 -29.75 -17.08 3.79
N PRO A 41 -28.60 -16.49 3.43
CA PRO A 41 -27.80 -17.01 2.34
C PRO A 41 -27.33 -18.43 2.69
N ASP A 42 -27.42 -19.33 1.71
CA ASP A 42 -26.91 -20.69 1.88
C ASP A 42 -25.38 -20.67 2.08
N LEU A 43 -24.86 -21.60 2.89
CA LEU A 43 -23.43 -21.75 3.12
C LEU A 43 -22.75 -22.21 1.82
N LYS A 44 -21.90 -21.36 1.25
CA LYS A 44 -21.20 -21.63 0.00
C LYS A 44 -19.88 -22.40 0.18
N LEU A 45 -19.22 -22.21 1.32
CA LEU A 45 -17.85 -22.69 1.58
C LEU A 45 -17.72 -23.11 3.05
N LYS A 46 -16.89 -24.11 3.37
CA LYS A 46 -16.52 -24.46 4.74
C LYS A 46 -15.10 -24.00 5.04
N VAL A 47 -14.80 -23.78 6.32
CA VAL A 47 -13.43 -23.43 6.76
C VAL A 47 -12.43 -24.51 6.33
N ASN A 48 -12.78 -25.78 6.44
CA ASN A 48 -11.91 -26.90 6.07
C ASN A 48 -11.75 -27.12 4.56
N ASP A 49 -12.47 -26.39 3.72
CA ASP A 49 -12.23 -26.41 2.28
C ASP A 49 -10.96 -25.61 1.93
N ILE A 50 -10.49 -24.75 2.84
CA ILE A 50 -9.27 -23.95 2.68
C ILE A 50 -8.04 -24.83 2.90
N SER A 51 -7.23 -25.01 1.86
CA SER A 51 -6.02 -25.83 1.91
C SER A 51 -4.75 -24.99 2.01
N ASN A 52 -4.73 -23.83 1.35
CA ASN A 52 -3.55 -23.00 1.19
C ASN A 52 -3.93 -21.50 1.12
N GLY A 53 -2.97 -20.64 1.40
CA GLY A 53 -3.09 -19.19 1.27
C GLY A 53 -1.82 -18.59 0.70
N TYR A 54 -1.98 -17.73 -0.31
CA TYR A 54 -0.88 -17.05 -0.99
C TYR A 54 -1.29 -15.62 -1.35
N TYR A 55 -0.47 -14.63 -0.95
CA TYR A 55 -0.71 -13.19 -1.17
C TYR A 55 -2.19 -12.85 -1.15
N GLU A 56 -2.79 -13.00 0.03
CA GLU A 56 -4.19 -12.61 0.33
C GLU A 56 -5.28 -13.49 -0.29
N SER A 57 -4.94 -14.37 -1.20
CA SER A 57 -5.85 -15.33 -1.83
C SER A 57 -5.88 -16.65 -1.06
N LEU A 58 -7.08 -17.21 -0.93
CA LEU A 58 -7.29 -18.54 -0.34
C LEU A 58 -7.51 -19.54 -1.47
N TYR A 59 -7.10 -20.79 -1.27
CA TYR A 59 -7.23 -21.85 -2.28
C TYR A 59 -7.77 -23.13 -1.66
N ASP A 60 -8.54 -23.88 -2.43
CA ASP A 60 -8.95 -25.24 -2.08
C ASP A 60 -7.82 -26.26 -2.34
N ALA A 61 -8.04 -27.52 -2.00
CA ALA A 61 -7.03 -28.59 -2.22
C ALA A 61 -6.74 -28.87 -3.71
N GLY A 62 -7.62 -28.42 -4.62
CA GLY A 62 -7.44 -28.50 -6.07
C GLY A 62 -6.70 -27.30 -6.66
N GLY A 63 -6.34 -26.30 -5.84
CA GLY A 63 -5.69 -25.06 -6.29
C GLY A 63 -6.68 -24.02 -6.86
N ASN A 64 -7.99 -24.21 -6.70
CA ASN A 64 -8.96 -23.19 -7.12
C ASN A 64 -9.01 -22.07 -6.10
N LYS A 65 -9.00 -20.82 -6.57
CA LYS A 65 -9.12 -19.65 -5.71
C LYS A 65 -10.51 -19.63 -5.06
N LEU A 66 -10.52 -19.44 -3.75
CA LEU A 66 -11.69 -19.29 -2.90
C LEU A 66 -11.93 -17.81 -2.63
N ASN A 67 -13.19 -17.38 -2.73
CA ASN A 67 -13.62 -16.04 -2.33
C ASN A 67 -14.56 -16.14 -1.13
N ILE A 68 -14.19 -15.49 -0.01
CA ILE A 68 -15.01 -15.46 1.19
C ILE A 68 -15.73 -14.12 1.27
N ASP A 69 -17.03 -14.15 0.98
CA ASP A 69 -17.88 -12.98 1.12
C ASP A 69 -18.12 -12.67 2.61
N LYS A 70 -18.24 -11.39 2.96
CA LYS A 70 -18.46 -10.93 4.34
C LYS A 70 -19.69 -11.54 5.01
N ASP A 71 -20.75 -11.78 4.25
CA ASP A 71 -22.00 -12.40 4.70
C ASP A 71 -21.88 -13.91 4.97
N GLN A 72 -20.85 -14.57 4.42
CA GLN A 72 -20.59 -16.00 4.63
C GLN A 72 -19.82 -16.27 5.93
N VAL A 73 -19.06 -15.30 6.46
CA VAL A 73 -18.13 -15.52 7.57
C VAL A 73 -18.81 -16.11 8.82
N LEU A 74 -19.94 -15.53 9.26
CA LEU A 74 -20.66 -16.04 10.43
C LEU A 74 -21.25 -17.44 10.18
N LEU A 75 -21.68 -17.73 8.95
CA LEU A 75 -22.18 -19.06 8.57
C LEU A 75 -21.06 -20.10 8.59
N MET A 76 -19.88 -19.73 8.06
CA MET A 76 -18.68 -20.56 8.07
C MET A 76 -18.21 -20.86 9.50
N GLN A 77 -18.16 -19.84 10.36
CA GLN A 77 -17.82 -20.01 11.78
C GLN A 77 -18.80 -20.95 12.48
N LYS A 78 -20.10 -20.76 12.28
CA LYS A 78 -21.13 -21.63 12.85
C LYS A 78 -20.98 -23.07 12.39
N ALA A 79 -20.85 -23.30 11.08
CA ALA A 79 -20.68 -24.63 10.52
C ALA A 79 -19.42 -25.32 11.06
N PHE A 80 -18.34 -24.56 11.24
CA PHE A 80 -17.07 -25.08 11.74
C PHE A 80 -17.13 -25.40 13.24
N MET A 81 -17.81 -24.59 14.06
CA MET A 81 -18.08 -24.93 15.46
C MET A 81 -18.88 -26.23 15.59
N GLU A 82 -19.91 -26.43 14.76
CA GLU A 82 -20.66 -27.70 14.73
C GLU A 82 -19.79 -28.89 14.31
N GLU A 83 -18.84 -28.70 13.40
CA GLU A 83 -17.88 -29.75 13.02
C GLU A 83 -16.89 -30.09 14.14
N LEU A 84 -16.53 -29.11 14.98
CA LEU A 84 -15.62 -29.31 16.11
C LEU A 84 -16.28 -30.01 17.30
N LYS A 85 -17.58 -29.76 17.55
CA LYS A 85 -18.32 -30.29 18.72
C LYS A 85 -18.12 -31.80 18.99
N PRO A 86 -18.24 -32.71 18.01
CA PRO A 86 -18.06 -34.15 18.24
C PRO A 86 -16.64 -34.55 18.69
N ASN A 87 -15.66 -33.65 18.52
CA ASN A 87 -14.25 -33.89 18.89
C ASN A 87 -13.93 -33.44 20.33
N LEU A 88 -14.92 -32.91 21.05
CA LEU A 88 -14.82 -32.41 22.42
C LEU A 88 -15.54 -33.33 23.40
N SER A 89 -15.12 -33.33 24.68
CA SER A 89 -15.84 -34.03 25.75
C SER A 89 -17.20 -33.37 26.02
N ASN A 90 -18.10 -34.08 26.68
CA ASN A 90 -19.42 -33.52 27.05
C ASN A 90 -19.29 -32.31 27.96
N GLU A 91 -18.32 -32.33 28.88
CA GLU A 91 -18.00 -31.20 29.76
C GLU A 91 -17.52 -29.99 28.97
N GLN A 92 -16.59 -30.18 28.03
CA GLN A 92 -16.08 -29.12 27.16
C GLN A 92 -17.20 -28.54 26.26
N GLN A 93 -18.04 -29.39 25.67
CA GLN A 93 -19.18 -28.94 24.87
C GLN A 93 -20.14 -28.08 25.71
N LYS A 94 -20.42 -28.49 26.95
CA LYS A 94 -21.27 -27.74 27.88
C LYS A 94 -20.65 -26.38 28.22
N GLU A 95 -19.36 -26.36 28.52
CA GLU A 95 -18.62 -25.12 28.81
C GLU A 95 -18.70 -24.12 27.65
N PHE A 96 -18.42 -24.55 26.41
CA PHE A 96 -18.50 -23.66 25.25
C PHE A 96 -19.93 -23.18 24.96
N MET A 97 -20.94 -24.02 25.16
CA MET A 97 -22.35 -23.60 25.04
C MET A 97 -22.74 -22.55 26.08
N GLU A 98 -22.26 -22.67 27.32
CA GLU A 98 -22.48 -21.66 28.36
C GLU A 98 -21.83 -20.33 27.97
N ILE A 99 -20.58 -20.36 27.48
CA ILE A 99 -19.85 -19.16 27.03
C ILE A 99 -20.57 -18.47 25.86
N GLU A 100 -21.06 -19.23 24.87
CA GLU A 100 -21.83 -18.69 23.74
C GLU A 100 -23.15 -18.06 24.21
N SER A 101 -23.84 -18.72 25.16
CA SER A 101 -25.07 -18.21 25.76
C SER A 101 -24.84 -16.89 26.49
N ASP A 102 -23.76 -16.77 27.27
CA ASP A 102 -23.46 -15.53 27.99
C ASP A 102 -23.18 -14.38 27.05
N PHE A 103 -22.38 -14.61 25.99
CA PHE A 103 -22.11 -13.61 24.97
C PHE A 103 -23.42 -13.09 24.34
N ALA A 104 -24.35 -13.99 24.03
CA ALA A 104 -25.63 -13.63 23.42
C ALA A 104 -26.58 -12.86 24.36
N GLN A 105 -26.46 -13.06 25.68
CA GLN A 105 -27.35 -12.45 26.68
C GLN A 105 -26.89 -11.07 27.16
N ILE A 106 -25.59 -10.76 27.07
CA ILE A 106 -25.04 -9.50 27.60
C ILE A 106 -25.60 -8.28 26.86
N LYS A 107 -25.57 -8.30 25.52
CA LYS A 107 -26.08 -7.22 24.69
C LYS A 107 -26.30 -7.68 23.25
N GLN A 108 -26.95 -6.82 22.47
CA GLN A 108 -26.94 -6.96 21.02
C GLN A 108 -25.55 -6.60 20.46
N SER A 109 -24.83 -7.62 20.00
CA SER A 109 -23.49 -7.47 19.43
C SER A 109 -23.53 -7.11 17.93
N SER A 110 -22.59 -6.27 17.52
CA SER A 110 -22.27 -6.00 16.11
C SER A 110 -21.67 -7.24 15.43
N ASP A 111 -21.61 -7.24 14.09
CA ASP A 111 -21.03 -8.36 13.37
C ASP A 111 -19.52 -8.48 13.60
N ILE A 112 -18.80 -7.36 13.78
CA ILE A 112 -17.38 -7.38 14.14
C ILE A 112 -17.19 -8.09 15.49
N GLU A 113 -17.99 -7.76 16.49
CA GLU A 113 -17.93 -8.38 17.83
C GLU A 113 -18.25 -9.88 17.77
N LYS A 114 -19.26 -10.29 16.99
CA LYS A 114 -19.61 -11.71 16.79
C LYS A 114 -18.47 -12.47 16.11
N VAL A 115 -17.90 -11.91 15.04
CA VAL A 115 -16.80 -12.54 14.30
C VAL A 115 -15.58 -12.70 15.19
N LEU A 116 -15.22 -11.65 15.95
CA LEU A 116 -14.09 -11.67 16.86
C LEU A 116 -14.28 -12.70 17.98
N PHE A 117 -15.45 -12.70 18.62
CA PHE A 117 -15.79 -13.68 19.65
C PHE A 117 -15.74 -15.12 19.11
N ASN A 118 -16.35 -15.38 17.95
CA ASN A 118 -16.36 -16.71 17.35
C ASN A 118 -14.95 -17.18 16.96
N ASN A 119 -14.06 -16.29 16.50
CA ASN A 119 -12.67 -16.65 16.23
C ASN A 119 -11.96 -17.13 17.50
N VAL A 120 -12.19 -16.45 18.63
CA VAL A 120 -11.64 -16.85 19.94
C VAL A 120 -12.21 -18.21 20.37
N LEU A 121 -13.53 -18.37 20.25
CA LEU A 121 -14.22 -19.59 20.66
C LEU A 121 -13.74 -20.80 19.83
N ILE A 122 -13.60 -20.64 18.52
CA ILE A 122 -13.10 -21.68 17.62
C ILE A 122 -11.64 -22.04 17.95
N ASP A 123 -10.76 -21.06 18.17
CA ASP A 123 -9.36 -21.33 18.54
C ASP A 123 -9.27 -22.14 19.84
N ALA A 124 -10.09 -21.79 20.84
CA ALA A 124 -10.20 -22.50 22.11
C ALA A 124 -10.77 -23.92 21.95
N MET A 125 -11.81 -24.08 21.11
CA MET A 125 -12.37 -25.38 20.77
C MET A 125 -11.31 -26.28 20.11
N ILE A 126 -10.58 -25.80 19.10
CA ILE A 126 -9.52 -26.58 18.45
C ILE A 126 -8.45 -26.97 19.47
N SER A 127 -7.97 -26.02 20.29
CA SER A 127 -6.97 -26.24 21.34
C SER A 127 -7.38 -27.31 22.36
N SER A 128 -8.69 -27.50 22.55
CA SER A 128 -9.28 -28.47 23.46
C SER A 128 -9.44 -29.88 22.87
N THR A 129 -9.20 -30.05 21.56
CA THR A 129 -9.25 -31.34 20.87
C THR A 129 -7.94 -32.12 21.00
N LYS A 130 -7.92 -33.39 20.55
CA LYS A 130 -6.71 -34.24 20.50
C LYS A 130 -5.68 -33.67 19.49
N PRO A 131 -4.36 -33.90 19.68
CA PRO A 131 -3.33 -33.39 18.78
C PRO A 131 -3.56 -33.65 17.28
N GLN A 132 -4.05 -34.85 16.92
CA GLN A 132 -4.34 -35.16 15.50
C GLN A 132 -5.45 -34.29 14.90
N GLN A 133 -6.42 -33.86 15.72
CA GLN A 133 -7.48 -32.94 15.29
C GLN A 133 -6.97 -31.50 15.24
N GLN A 134 -6.07 -31.12 16.17
CA GLN A 134 -5.40 -29.83 16.12
C GLN A 134 -4.60 -29.67 14.82
N ASP A 135 -3.79 -30.66 14.44
CA ASP A 135 -3.00 -30.67 13.20
C ASP A 135 -3.90 -30.58 11.95
N LYS A 136 -5.08 -31.20 12.01
CA LYS A 136 -6.08 -31.15 10.94
C LYS A 136 -6.72 -29.77 10.79
N TYR A 137 -7.15 -29.14 11.89
CA TYR A 137 -8.04 -27.98 11.84
C TYR A 137 -7.31 -26.63 11.93
N PHE A 138 -6.18 -26.54 12.64
CA PHE A 138 -5.48 -25.27 12.81
C PHE A 138 -5.01 -24.63 11.50
N PRO A 139 -4.46 -25.35 10.50
CA PRO A 139 -3.96 -24.72 9.28
C PRO A 139 -5.06 -23.93 8.54
N ALA A 140 -6.18 -24.58 8.25
CA ALA A 140 -7.32 -23.97 7.57
C ALA A 140 -7.93 -22.84 8.40
N PHE A 141 -8.09 -23.04 9.70
CA PHE A 141 -8.66 -22.02 10.59
C PHE A 141 -7.76 -20.79 10.72
N ARG A 142 -6.43 -20.95 10.75
CA ARG A 142 -5.49 -19.81 10.79
C ARG A 142 -5.62 -18.94 9.55
N LEU A 143 -5.72 -19.55 8.36
CA LEU A 143 -5.94 -18.85 7.10
C LEU A 143 -7.31 -18.15 7.07
N PHE A 144 -8.36 -18.85 7.50
CA PHE A 144 -9.70 -18.28 7.62
C PHE A 144 -9.71 -17.07 8.56
N ARG A 145 -9.18 -17.20 9.79
CA ARG A 145 -9.10 -16.12 10.77
C ARG A 145 -8.35 -14.92 10.22
N HIS A 146 -7.22 -15.14 9.54
CA HIS A 146 -6.48 -14.07 8.87
C HIS A 146 -7.36 -13.28 7.90
N HIS A 147 -8.12 -13.97 7.06
CA HIS A 147 -9.02 -13.34 6.10
C HIS A 147 -10.18 -12.60 6.81
N THR A 148 -10.71 -13.12 7.93
CA THR A 148 -11.78 -12.43 8.67
C THR A 148 -11.34 -11.08 9.26
N HIS A 149 -10.10 -10.93 9.73
CA HIS A 149 -9.63 -9.63 10.25
C HIS A 149 -9.56 -8.54 9.17
N ARG A 150 -9.45 -8.92 7.88
CA ARG A 150 -9.52 -7.99 6.76
C ARG A 150 -10.95 -7.56 6.45
N LEU A 151 -11.88 -8.50 6.44
CA LEU A 151 -13.31 -8.22 6.17
C LEU A 151 -13.99 -7.45 7.31
N PHE A 152 -13.45 -7.58 8.52
CA PHE A 152 -13.92 -6.96 9.76
C PHE A 152 -12.76 -6.22 10.46
N PRO A 153 -12.27 -5.11 9.87
CA PRO A 153 -11.12 -4.38 10.40
C PRO A 153 -11.43 -3.78 11.78
N LEU A 154 -10.46 -3.87 12.69
CA LEU A 154 -10.55 -3.33 14.04
C LEU A 154 -9.83 -1.99 14.09
N THR A 155 -10.55 -0.90 14.37
CA THR A 155 -9.93 0.43 14.50
C THR A 155 -9.03 0.51 15.74
N ARG A 156 -9.57 0.15 16.92
CA ARG A 156 -8.79 -0.01 18.15
C ARG A 156 -9.37 -1.14 18.99
N ILE A 157 -8.51 -1.99 19.54
CA ILE A 157 -8.97 -3.11 20.37
C ILE A 157 -9.72 -2.63 21.63
N THR A 158 -9.37 -1.45 22.15
CA THR A 158 -10.01 -0.83 23.32
C THR A 158 -11.45 -0.43 23.07
N ASP A 159 -11.89 -0.30 21.82
CA ASP A 159 -13.29 -0.02 21.48
C ASP A 159 -14.19 -1.24 21.80
N TYR A 160 -13.60 -2.42 22.05
CA TYR A 160 -14.27 -3.67 22.36
C TYR A 160 -14.05 -4.14 23.80
N GLN A 161 -13.86 -3.20 24.75
CA GLN A 161 -13.48 -3.51 26.13
C GLN A 161 -14.39 -4.55 26.81
N TRP A 162 -15.70 -4.46 26.63
CA TRP A 162 -16.64 -5.40 27.23
C TRP A 162 -16.42 -6.85 26.77
N LEU A 163 -16.00 -7.05 25.51
CA LEU A 163 -15.66 -8.35 24.98
C LEU A 163 -14.35 -8.84 25.60
N LEU A 164 -13.35 -7.97 25.72
CA LEU A 164 -12.09 -8.31 26.41
C LEU A 164 -12.34 -8.72 27.87
N ASP A 165 -13.24 -8.02 28.56
CA ASP A 165 -13.62 -8.34 29.93
C ASP A 165 -14.31 -9.71 30.02
N LEU A 166 -15.24 -10.00 29.10
CA LEU A 166 -15.89 -11.32 29.00
C LEU A 166 -14.87 -12.44 28.73
N LEU A 167 -13.99 -12.25 27.74
CA LEU A 167 -12.95 -13.21 27.40
C LEU A 167 -11.98 -13.41 28.58
N SER A 168 -11.68 -12.36 29.34
CA SER A 168 -10.86 -12.45 30.54
C SER A 168 -11.54 -13.27 31.63
N GLN A 169 -12.83 -13.01 31.90
CA GLN A 169 -13.61 -13.75 32.89
C GLN A 169 -13.73 -15.23 32.54
N ARG A 170 -13.76 -15.55 31.25
CA ARG A 170 -13.81 -16.93 30.73
C ARG A 170 -12.43 -17.56 30.48
N SER A 171 -11.33 -16.90 30.86
CA SER A 171 -9.96 -17.38 30.63
C SER A 171 -9.63 -17.65 29.16
N LEU A 172 -10.29 -16.94 28.24
CA LEU A 172 -10.14 -17.08 26.79
C LEU A 172 -9.25 -16.01 26.14
N LEU A 173 -8.70 -15.06 26.91
CA LEU A 173 -7.85 -14.00 26.34
C LEU A 173 -6.65 -14.53 25.55
N ASN A 174 -6.06 -15.66 25.95
CA ASN A 174 -4.93 -16.26 25.22
C ASN A 174 -5.32 -16.82 23.83
N HIS A 175 -6.62 -17.00 23.58
CA HIS A 175 -7.17 -17.41 22.29
C HIS A 175 -7.58 -16.20 21.42
N LEU A 176 -7.50 -14.98 21.96
CA LEU A 176 -7.61 -13.74 21.20
C LEU A 176 -6.32 -13.50 20.43
N ILE A 177 -6.18 -14.22 19.31
CA ILE A 177 -5.12 -13.97 18.35
C ILE A 177 -5.58 -12.84 17.45
N LEU A 178 -5.23 -11.62 17.83
CA LEU A 178 -5.22 -10.51 16.89
C LEU A 178 -4.06 -10.78 15.97
N ILE A 179 -4.37 -11.10 14.72
CA ILE A 179 -3.39 -10.89 13.68
C ILE A 179 -3.48 -9.37 13.50
N PRO A 180 -2.47 -8.58 13.92
CA PRO A 180 -2.41 -7.21 13.44
C PRO A 180 -2.65 -7.29 11.94
N PRO A 181 -3.35 -6.32 11.30
CA PRO A 181 -3.25 -6.23 9.85
C PRO A 181 -1.78 -6.46 9.57
N GLN A 182 -1.47 -7.50 8.77
CA GLN A 182 -0.11 -7.58 8.29
C GLN A 182 0.08 -6.17 7.74
N GLU A 183 1.06 -5.43 8.28
CA GLU A 183 1.70 -4.44 7.43
C GLU A 183 2.39 -5.27 6.34
N THR A 184 1.62 -5.94 5.48
CA THR A 184 1.72 -5.62 4.07
C THR A 184 1.41 -4.13 4.08
N ASP A 185 2.45 -3.34 4.25
CA ASP A 185 2.49 -1.99 3.74
C ASP A 185 2.22 -2.23 2.25
N ASP A 186 0.93 -2.31 1.88
CA ASP A 186 0.46 -2.47 0.51
C ASP A 186 1.00 -1.22 -0.13
N TYR A 187 2.18 -1.36 -0.73
CA TYR A 187 2.97 -0.24 -1.15
C TYR A 187 2.14 0.67 -2.05
N ILE A 188 1.24 0.07 -2.84
CA ILE A 188 0.28 0.79 -3.68
C ILE A 188 -0.73 1.58 -2.85
N GLU A 189 -1.28 1.01 -1.77
CA GLU A 189 -2.13 1.76 -0.84
C GLU A 189 -1.34 2.88 -0.15
N THR A 190 -0.13 2.62 0.36
CA THR A 190 0.71 3.64 0.98
C THR A 190 1.02 4.78 0.02
N CYS A 191 1.29 4.47 -1.25
CA CYS A 191 1.43 5.46 -2.32
C CYS A 191 0.13 6.26 -2.53
N ARG A 192 -1.02 5.58 -2.55
CA ARG A 192 -2.35 6.18 -2.75
C ARG A 192 -2.71 7.11 -1.59
N GLU A 193 -2.47 6.70 -0.35
CA GLU A 193 -2.67 7.52 0.86
C GLU A 193 -1.81 8.78 0.88
N ASN A 194 -0.71 8.78 0.11
CA ASN A 194 0.22 9.91 -0.03
C ASN A 194 -0.01 10.73 -1.32
N ASP A 195 -1.16 10.56 -1.97
CA ASP A 195 -1.55 11.23 -3.22
C ASP A 195 -0.55 11.00 -4.36
N VAL A 196 0.14 9.86 -4.37
CA VAL A 196 0.99 9.46 -5.50
C VAL A 196 0.11 8.77 -6.55
N PRO A 197 0.17 9.16 -7.83
CA PRO A 197 -0.56 8.45 -8.87
C PRO A 197 -0.07 7.00 -8.94
N ILE A 198 -1.01 6.05 -8.99
CA ILE A 198 -0.69 4.63 -9.15
C ILE A 198 -0.58 4.32 -10.65
N PRO A 199 0.53 3.75 -11.12
CA PRO A 199 0.68 3.44 -12.53
C PRO A 199 -0.27 2.31 -12.93
N PRO A 200 -0.78 2.30 -14.17
CA PRO A 200 -1.51 1.16 -14.71
C PRO A 200 -0.55 -0.01 -14.96
N ALA A 201 -1.09 -1.21 -15.20
CA ALA A 201 -0.32 -2.37 -15.61
C ALA A 201 0.59 -2.06 -16.81
N TRP A 202 1.79 -2.65 -16.85
CA TRP A 202 2.65 -2.52 -18.01
C TRP A 202 2.03 -3.27 -19.20
N GLY A 203 2.10 -2.67 -20.39
CA GLY A 203 1.37 -3.12 -21.58
C GLY A 203 -0.06 -2.55 -21.71
N SER A 204 -0.53 -1.75 -20.74
CA SER A 204 -1.78 -0.98 -20.88
C SER A 204 -1.62 0.17 -21.88
N ASP A 205 -2.70 0.44 -22.61
CA ASP A 205 -2.86 1.59 -23.51
C ASP A 205 -2.93 2.96 -22.80
N LEU A 206 -3.00 2.96 -21.47
CA LEU A 206 -2.92 4.17 -20.65
C LEU A 206 -1.50 4.74 -20.57
N TRP A 207 -0.48 3.95 -20.90
CA TRP A 207 0.89 4.44 -21.04
C TRP A 207 1.05 5.15 -22.38
N VAL A 208 1.47 6.42 -22.33
CA VAL A 208 1.71 7.24 -23.52
C VAL A 208 3.19 7.24 -23.83
N HIS A 209 3.56 6.71 -25.00
CA HIS A 209 4.93 6.76 -25.51
C HIS A 209 5.33 8.21 -25.85
N GLN A 210 6.37 8.71 -25.18
CA GLN A 210 6.90 10.06 -25.32
C GLN A 210 8.04 10.13 -26.34
N GLY A 211 8.65 8.97 -26.64
CA GLY A 211 9.74 8.84 -27.60
C GLY A 211 10.90 8.00 -27.05
N THR A 212 11.95 7.90 -27.85
CA THR A 212 13.20 7.23 -27.47
C THR A 212 14.21 8.26 -26.98
N ALA A 213 14.88 7.97 -25.87
CA ALA A 213 15.95 8.81 -25.36
C ALA A 213 17.10 8.82 -26.39
N THR A 214 17.44 10.01 -26.89
CA THR A 214 18.55 10.20 -27.84
C THR A 214 19.92 10.10 -27.19
N THR A 215 19.95 10.26 -25.87
CA THR A 215 21.13 10.21 -25.04
C THR A 215 20.86 9.20 -23.94
N ASP A 216 21.44 8.01 -24.06
CA ASP A 216 21.36 6.98 -23.04
C ASP A 216 22.62 7.01 -22.17
N PHE A 217 22.50 7.55 -20.97
CA PHE A 217 23.60 7.56 -19.99
C PHE A 217 23.58 6.34 -19.06
N LEU A 218 22.69 5.37 -19.31
CA LEU A 218 22.53 4.13 -18.55
C LEU A 218 22.99 2.89 -19.35
N ASP A 219 23.71 3.11 -20.45
CA ASP A 219 24.41 2.07 -21.24
C ASP A 219 23.49 0.95 -21.75
N SER A 220 22.30 1.33 -22.21
CA SER A 220 21.36 0.42 -22.90
C SER A 220 21.38 0.67 -24.41
N ASP A 221 21.03 -0.35 -25.21
CA ASP A 221 21.00 -0.22 -26.67
C ASP A 221 19.88 0.72 -27.13
N ARG A 222 18.77 0.73 -26.39
CA ARG A 222 17.65 1.65 -26.58
C ARG A 222 16.90 1.88 -25.27
N THR A 223 16.71 3.14 -24.88
CA THR A 223 15.80 3.51 -23.79
C THR A 223 14.60 4.26 -24.35
N GLU A 224 13.40 3.75 -24.12
CA GLU A 224 12.17 4.47 -24.46
C GLU A 224 11.60 5.16 -23.22
N VAL A 225 10.75 6.17 -23.45
CA VAL A 225 10.11 6.93 -22.39
C VAL A 225 8.61 6.79 -22.54
N TYR A 226 7.98 6.30 -21.49
CA TYR A 226 6.53 6.28 -21.36
C TYR A 226 6.12 7.11 -20.16
N ALA A 227 5.01 7.81 -20.29
CA ALA A 227 4.42 8.58 -19.21
C ALA A 227 2.95 8.22 -19.02
N TYR A 228 2.51 8.32 -17.78
CA TYR A 228 1.11 8.17 -17.39
C TYR A 228 0.71 9.31 -16.47
N LYS A 229 -0.51 9.80 -16.68
CA LYS A 229 -1.16 10.82 -15.85
C LYS A 229 -2.47 10.27 -15.32
N SER A 230 -2.65 10.34 -14.01
CA SER A 230 -3.95 10.01 -13.41
C SER A 230 -4.97 11.10 -13.73
N ALA A 231 -6.21 10.69 -14.01
CA ALA A 231 -7.32 11.62 -14.22
C ALA A 231 -7.77 12.32 -12.92
N THR A 232 -7.43 11.76 -11.76
CA THR A 232 -7.94 12.21 -10.45
C THR A 232 -6.86 12.57 -9.45
N VAL A 233 -5.61 12.16 -9.65
CA VAL A 233 -4.49 12.41 -8.73
C VAL A 233 -3.44 13.28 -9.42
N PRO A 234 -3.20 14.52 -8.95
CA PRO A 234 -2.18 15.40 -9.52
C PRO A 234 -0.76 14.84 -9.38
N GLY A 235 -0.04 14.81 -10.50
CA GLY A 235 1.30 14.23 -10.60
C GLY A 235 1.46 13.45 -11.89
N ALA A 236 2.55 12.69 -11.97
CA ALA A 236 2.86 11.86 -13.13
C ALA A 236 3.58 10.58 -12.72
N CYS A 237 3.52 9.60 -13.61
CA CYS A 237 4.36 8.42 -13.62
C CYS A 237 5.22 8.40 -14.90
N MET A 238 6.45 7.93 -14.78
CA MET A 238 7.34 7.65 -15.90
C MET A 238 7.83 6.21 -15.84
N ALA A 239 7.89 5.56 -16.99
CA ALA A 239 8.45 4.24 -17.18
C ALA A 239 9.53 4.27 -18.27
N LEU A 240 10.69 3.68 -17.99
CA LEU A 240 11.83 3.64 -18.92
C LEU A 240 12.19 2.19 -19.26
N PRO A 241 11.55 1.56 -20.26
CA PRO A 241 12.00 0.27 -20.78
C PRO A 241 13.36 0.45 -21.46
N ARG A 242 14.33 -0.29 -20.93
CA ARG A 242 15.71 -0.33 -21.40
C ARG A 242 15.94 -1.64 -22.10
N TRP A 243 16.10 -1.54 -23.41
CA TRP A 243 16.26 -2.64 -24.32
C TRP A 243 17.74 -2.97 -24.50
N VAL A 244 18.01 -4.26 -24.63
CA VAL A 244 19.32 -4.77 -25.02
C VAL A 244 19.18 -5.75 -26.16
N VAL A 245 20.22 -5.85 -26.98
CA VAL A 245 20.35 -6.82 -28.07
C VAL A 245 21.11 -8.03 -27.53
N ASN A 246 20.55 -9.22 -27.72
CA ASN A 246 21.28 -10.44 -27.49
C ASN A 246 22.34 -10.62 -28.59
N ASP A 247 23.63 -10.48 -28.26
CA ASP A 247 24.74 -10.62 -29.23
C ASP A 247 24.76 -11.96 -30.00
N THR A 248 24.13 -13.01 -29.46
CA THR A 248 24.12 -14.35 -30.06
C THR A 248 22.92 -14.54 -30.98
N THR A 249 21.73 -14.09 -30.58
CA THR A 249 20.49 -14.33 -31.35
C THR A 249 20.08 -13.13 -32.20
N GLY A 250 20.55 -11.94 -31.87
CA GLY A 250 20.12 -10.67 -32.45
C GLY A 250 18.76 -10.19 -31.94
N ASP A 251 18.17 -10.88 -30.96
CA ASP A 251 16.86 -10.52 -30.42
C ASP A 251 16.97 -9.33 -29.46
N GLU A 252 16.07 -8.37 -29.60
CA GLU A 252 15.90 -7.27 -28.66
C GLU A 252 14.91 -7.64 -27.55
N PHE A 253 15.26 -7.33 -26.30
CA PHE A 253 14.35 -7.51 -25.18
C PHE A 253 14.57 -6.42 -24.12
N ILE A 254 13.51 -6.12 -23.37
CA ILE A 254 13.57 -5.23 -22.21
C ILE A 254 14.34 -5.95 -21.12
N GLN A 255 15.52 -5.45 -20.80
CA GLN A 255 16.30 -5.93 -19.66
C GLN A 255 15.79 -5.27 -18.39
N PHE A 256 15.67 -3.94 -18.37
CA PHE A 256 15.24 -3.19 -17.20
C PHE A 256 14.03 -2.32 -17.49
N LEU A 257 13.13 -2.18 -16.53
CA LEU A 257 11.98 -1.27 -16.62
C LEU A 257 11.71 -0.65 -15.25
N GLY A 258 12.37 0.48 -14.99
CA GLY A 258 12.09 1.29 -13.82
C GLY A 258 10.83 2.12 -14.04
N ILE A 259 9.93 2.11 -13.06
CA ILE A 259 8.74 2.94 -13.02
C ILE A 259 8.80 3.83 -11.77
N ILE A 260 8.61 5.12 -11.96
CA ILE A 260 8.60 6.10 -10.87
C ILE A 260 7.34 6.94 -11.00
N CYS A 261 6.64 7.14 -9.89
CA CYS A 261 5.51 8.05 -9.82
C CYS A 261 5.74 9.09 -8.73
N GLN A 262 5.38 10.35 -8.99
CA GLN A 262 5.48 11.43 -8.02
C GLN A 262 4.17 12.20 -7.93
N SER A 263 3.74 12.46 -6.69
CA SER A 263 2.68 13.39 -6.37
C SER A 263 3.15 14.83 -6.60
N GLN A 264 2.38 15.61 -7.34
CA GLN A 264 2.64 17.03 -7.48
C GLN A 264 2.40 17.78 -6.16
N THR A 265 1.39 17.38 -5.39
CA THR A 265 0.94 18.11 -4.19
C THR A 265 1.80 17.81 -2.98
N THR A 266 2.10 16.53 -2.72
CA THR A 266 2.82 16.11 -1.51
C THR A 266 4.33 15.97 -1.73
N GLY A 267 4.76 15.90 -2.99
CA GLY A 267 6.14 15.57 -3.37
C GLY A 267 6.52 14.10 -3.09
N LYS A 268 5.61 13.28 -2.56
CA LYS A 268 5.87 11.87 -2.30
C LYS A 268 6.07 11.13 -3.61
N ALA A 269 7.01 10.18 -3.63
CA ALA A 269 7.28 9.37 -4.81
C ALA A 269 7.41 7.88 -4.49
N CYS A 270 6.96 7.08 -5.44
CA CYS A 270 6.95 5.63 -5.37
C CYS A 270 7.68 5.00 -6.56
N PHE A 271 8.27 3.84 -6.32
CA PHE A 271 9.23 3.21 -7.20
C PHE A 271 8.88 1.74 -7.42
N TRP A 272 9.06 1.27 -8.64
CA TRP A 272 8.95 -0.12 -9.04
C TRP A 272 10.02 -0.45 -10.08
N ASP A 273 10.39 -1.72 -10.16
CA ASP A 273 11.25 -2.25 -11.22
C ASP A 273 10.71 -3.61 -11.68
N ASN A 274 11.03 -4.06 -12.89
CA ASN A 274 10.54 -5.33 -13.46
C ASN A 274 11.15 -6.58 -12.82
N ILE A 275 11.18 -6.67 -11.50
CA ILE A 275 11.58 -7.85 -10.74
C ILE A 275 10.32 -8.47 -10.17
N ASP A 276 10.05 -9.71 -10.51
CA ASP A 276 8.92 -10.46 -10.00
C ASP A 276 8.97 -10.54 -8.47
N ASN A 277 7.87 -10.17 -7.81
CA ASN A 277 7.82 -10.03 -6.35
C ASN A 277 7.86 -11.39 -5.63
N GLU A 278 7.46 -12.47 -6.31
CA GLU A 278 7.47 -13.83 -5.76
C GLU A 278 8.87 -14.47 -5.85
N THR A 279 9.45 -14.44 -7.03
CA THR A 279 10.67 -15.15 -7.39
C THR A 279 11.92 -14.31 -7.18
N GLY A 280 11.79 -12.99 -7.12
CA GLY A 280 12.92 -12.05 -7.13
C GLY A 280 13.68 -12.04 -8.45
N THR A 281 13.11 -12.62 -9.51
CA THR A 281 13.75 -12.70 -10.83
C THR A 281 13.28 -11.58 -11.74
N ARG A 282 14.16 -11.07 -12.59
CA ARG A 282 13.81 -9.99 -13.52
C ARG A 282 12.93 -10.52 -14.65
N ILE A 283 11.78 -9.89 -14.85
CA ILE A 283 10.83 -10.19 -15.91
C ILE A 283 11.29 -9.52 -17.20
N THR A 284 11.81 -10.30 -18.14
CA THR A 284 12.27 -9.80 -19.44
C THR A 284 11.30 -10.22 -20.55
N GLY A 285 11.26 -9.46 -21.65
CA GLY A 285 10.39 -9.75 -22.78
C GLY A 285 10.53 -8.74 -23.91
N GLY A 286 9.86 -9.01 -25.03
CA GLY A 286 9.83 -8.12 -26.18
C GLY A 286 8.70 -7.09 -26.08
N ASN A 287 8.16 -6.70 -27.24
CA ASN A 287 7.07 -5.72 -27.34
C ASN A 287 5.75 -6.19 -26.69
N ASP A 288 5.62 -7.49 -26.44
CA ASP A 288 4.46 -8.14 -25.83
C ASP A 288 4.58 -8.30 -24.31
N LEU A 289 5.67 -7.80 -23.71
CA LEU A 289 5.86 -7.83 -22.26
C LEU A 289 4.73 -7.08 -21.54
N ALA A 290 4.02 -7.77 -20.66
CA ALA A 290 2.94 -7.21 -19.86
C ALA A 290 2.90 -7.86 -18.47
N PHE A 291 2.57 -7.07 -17.45
CA PHE A 291 2.41 -7.52 -16.06
C PHE A 291 1.65 -6.48 -15.23
N ASN A 292 1.06 -6.91 -14.11
CA ASN A 292 0.48 -5.97 -13.16
C ASN A 292 1.56 -5.33 -12.29
N ILE A 293 1.34 -4.09 -11.87
CA ILE A 293 2.24 -3.37 -10.96
C ILE A 293 2.31 -4.05 -9.57
N THR A 294 1.28 -4.79 -9.18
CA THR A 294 1.26 -5.59 -7.95
C THR A 294 2.21 -6.77 -7.97
N ASP A 295 2.62 -7.22 -9.15
CA ASP A 295 3.35 -8.47 -9.34
C ASP A 295 4.86 -8.24 -9.32
N ILE A 296 5.30 -6.98 -9.23
CA ILE A 296 6.70 -6.58 -9.27
C ILE A 296 7.18 -5.95 -7.96
N GLN A 297 8.49 -5.99 -7.73
CA GLN A 297 9.14 -5.37 -6.60
C GLN A 297 8.98 -3.86 -6.63
N ASN A 298 8.99 -3.26 -5.44
CA ASN A 298 8.70 -1.86 -5.23
C ASN A 298 9.62 -1.25 -4.18
N GLY A 299 9.44 0.02 -3.84
CA GLY A 299 10.30 0.71 -2.88
C GLY A 299 10.50 0.00 -1.53
N ASN A 300 9.59 -0.87 -1.11
CA ASN A 300 9.74 -1.67 0.11
C ASN A 300 10.57 -2.95 -0.06
N THR A 301 10.72 -3.45 -1.29
CA THR A 301 11.32 -4.77 -1.58
C THR A 301 12.53 -4.73 -2.51
N LEU A 302 12.74 -3.64 -3.25
CA LEU A 302 13.86 -3.46 -4.17
C LEU A 302 15.20 -3.41 -3.43
N ALA A 303 16.11 -4.33 -3.72
CA ALA A 303 17.44 -4.34 -3.07
C ALA A 303 18.31 -3.10 -3.40
N GLU A 304 17.95 -2.35 -4.45
CA GLU A 304 18.63 -1.15 -4.92
C GLU A 304 18.17 0.11 -4.17
N ASP A 305 19.02 1.14 -4.10
CA ASP A 305 18.65 2.45 -3.54
C ASP A 305 18.46 3.47 -4.67
N CYS A 306 17.21 3.65 -5.11
CA CYS A 306 16.86 4.59 -6.17
C CYS A 306 17.25 6.04 -5.81
N THR A 307 17.35 6.37 -4.51
CA THR A 307 17.70 7.73 -4.05
C THR A 307 19.18 8.05 -4.19
N GLY A 308 20.00 7.03 -4.43
CA GLY A 308 21.37 7.15 -4.91
C GLY A 308 21.48 7.98 -6.20
N CYS A 309 20.42 7.99 -7.00
CA CYS A 309 20.35 8.64 -8.30
C CYS A 309 19.24 9.72 -8.33
N HIS A 310 18.05 9.38 -7.87
CA HIS A 310 16.87 10.26 -7.87
C HIS A 310 16.85 11.13 -6.61
N ARG A 311 17.20 12.42 -6.77
CA ARG A 311 17.29 13.40 -5.68
C ARG A 311 17.05 14.82 -6.16
N GLY A 312 16.79 15.71 -5.22
CA GLY A 312 16.54 17.13 -5.49
C GLY A 312 15.07 17.50 -5.29
N LYS A 313 14.61 18.54 -6.00
CA LYS A 313 13.21 18.97 -5.96
C LYS A 313 12.27 17.94 -6.61
N ASN A 314 12.68 17.40 -7.76
CA ASN A 314 11.92 16.46 -8.58
C ASN A 314 12.56 15.06 -8.49
N VAL A 315 11.75 14.00 -8.46
CA VAL A 315 12.26 12.63 -8.53
C VAL A 315 12.78 12.28 -9.92
N PHE A 316 12.22 12.89 -10.97
CA PHE A 316 12.58 12.62 -12.35
C PHE A 316 13.86 13.33 -12.75
N LEU A 317 14.70 12.64 -13.53
CA LEU A 317 15.92 13.19 -14.11
C LEU A 317 15.58 13.82 -15.46
N ILE A 318 15.03 15.03 -15.44
CA ILE A 318 14.51 15.69 -16.64
C ILE A 318 15.63 16.30 -17.48
N HIS A 319 15.61 16.00 -18.77
CA HIS A 319 16.50 16.58 -19.77
C HIS A 319 15.70 17.40 -20.78
N PRO A 320 15.67 18.75 -20.63
CA PRO A 320 14.85 19.61 -21.47
C PRO A 320 15.07 19.39 -22.97
N GLY A 321 13.97 19.37 -23.74
CA GLY A 321 14.03 19.19 -25.20
C GLY A 321 14.33 17.76 -25.67
N THR A 322 14.36 16.78 -24.77
CA THR A 322 14.47 15.35 -25.09
C THR A 322 13.13 14.63 -24.83
N ALA A 323 13.02 13.36 -25.21
CA ALA A 323 11.84 12.54 -24.91
C ALA A 323 11.56 12.37 -23.40
N ILE A 324 12.55 12.62 -22.53
CA ILE A 324 12.39 12.56 -21.06
C ILE A 324 11.67 13.82 -20.54
N ASP A 325 11.71 14.93 -21.27
CA ASP A 325 10.99 16.15 -20.91
C ASP A 325 9.50 16.05 -21.25
N ILE A 326 8.76 15.45 -20.32
CA ILE A 326 7.31 15.24 -20.44
C ILE A 326 6.49 16.45 -19.97
N SER A 327 7.15 17.58 -19.65
CA SER A 327 6.54 18.75 -18.99
C SER A 327 5.47 19.46 -19.85
N ALA A 328 5.45 19.22 -21.16
CA ALA A 328 4.43 19.77 -22.05
C ALA A 328 3.03 19.22 -21.75
N ASP A 329 2.94 17.93 -21.40
CA ASP A 329 1.67 17.22 -21.22
C ASP A 329 1.42 16.79 -19.75
N HIS A 330 2.50 16.75 -18.96
CA HIS A 330 2.48 16.25 -17.59
C HIS A 330 2.96 17.33 -16.62
N ASP A 331 2.26 17.43 -15.49
CA ASP A 331 2.69 18.32 -14.41
C ASP A 331 3.71 17.60 -13.54
N ILE A 332 4.97 17.84 -13.85
CA ILE A 332 6.13 17.23 -13.20
C ILE A 332 6.87 18.20 -12.30
N ASP A 333 6.36 19.42 -12.06
CA ASP A 333 6.98 20.35 -11.10
C ASP A 333 6.25 20.25 -9.75
N PRO A 334 6.79 19.49 -8.78
CA PRO A 334 6.11 19.27 -7.51
C PRO A 334 6.15 20.55 -6.65
N ASN A 335 5.05 20.80 -5.93
CA ASN A 335 4.93 21.90 -4.97
C ASN A 335 5.88 21.73 -3.78
N VAL A 336 6.25 20.49 -3.50
CA VAL A 336 7.08 20.08 -2.37
C VAL A 336 8.26 19.28 -2.89
N ARG A 337 9.43 19.52 -2.30
CA ARG A 337 10.65 18.75 -2.57
C ARG A 337 10.37 17.25 -2.42
N TYR A 338 10.83 16.47 -3.38
CA TYR A 338 10.53 15.04 -3.46
C TYR A 338 10.88 14.29 -2.16
N GLN A 339 10.03 13.33 -1.77
CA GLN A 339 10.29 12.42 -0.66
C GLN A 339 9.98 10.97 -1.07
N PRO A 340 10.94 10.03 -0.96
CA PRO A 340 10.71 8.63 -1.31
C PRO A 340 9.77 7.97 -0.30
N ILE A 341 8.91 7.08 -0.78
CA ILE A 341 8.18 6.10 0.03
C ILE A 341 8.92 4.78 -0.07
N SER A 342 9.43 4.30 1.07
CA SER A 342 10.14 3.04 1.20
C SER A 342 10.33 2.67 2.68
N SER A 343 10.17 1.40 3.01
CA SER A 343 10.52 0.82 4.32
C SER A 343 12.02 0.57 4.50
N GLN A 344 12.83 0.76 3.45
CA GLN A 344 14.27 0.47 3.43
C GLN A 344 15.15 1.64 3.90
N GLY A 345 14.54 2.71 4.42
CA GLY A 345 15.26 3.87 4.92
C GLY A 345 15.80 4.79 3.83
N TRP A 346 15.24 4.73 2.62
CA TRP A 346 15.56 5.63 1.51
C TRP A 346 15.28 7.08 1.90
N THR A 347 16.16 8.00 1.49
CA THR A 347 16.01 9.43 1.83
C THR A 347 16.39 10.31 0.65
N ASN A 348 15.70 11.42 0.47
CA ASN A 348 16.17 12.50 -0.40
C ASN A 348 17.12 13.39 0.42
N PRO A 349 18.45 13.28 0.24
CA PRO A 349 19.40 14.01 1.07
C PRO A 349 19.20 15.53 0.90
N PRO A 350 19.61 16.39 1.86
CA PRO A 350 19.41 17.84 1.74
C PRO A 350 20.05 18.41 0.48
N ALA A 351 19.61 19.61 0.06
CA ALA A 351 20.28 20.31 -1.02
C ALA A 351 21.75 20.58 -0.67
N TYR A 352 22.64 20.48 -1.66
CA TYR A 352 24.06 20.79 -1.51
C TYR A 352 24.25 22.30 -1.32
N ALA A 353 24.32 22.74 -0.06
CA ALA A 353 24.26 24.16 0.30
C ALA A 353 25.62 24.86 0.48
N GLU A 354 26.75 24.30 0.03
CA GLU A 354 28.09 24.83 0.38
C GLU A 354 28.73 25.81 -0.64
N ARG A 355 28.09 26.11 -1.77
CA ARG A 355 28.50 27.25 -2.63
C ARG A 355 27.30 28.08 -3.05
N GLY A 356 26.73 28.79 -2.07
CA GLY A 356 25.53 29.64 -2.18
C GLY A 356 25.43 30.47 -3.45
N ASP A 357 24.19 30.79 -3.82
CA ASP A 357 23.77 31.74 -4.86
C ASP A 357 24.49 31.66 -6.22
N GLY A 358 25.17 30.55 -6.52
CA GLY A 358 25.70 30.26 -7.85
C GLY A 358 24.55 30.19 -8.84
N ALA A 359 24.76 30.65 -10.07
CA ALA A 359 23.63 30.91 -10.98
C ALA A 359 22.81 29.65 -11.35
N CYS A 360 23.39 28.44 -11.21
CA CYS A 360 22.66 27.18 -11.33
C CYS A 360 21.85 26.88 -10.06
N ALA A 361 22.49 26.89 -8.88
CA ALA A 361 21.86 26.57 -7.58
C ALA A 361 20.77 27.57 -7.16
N GLY A 362 20.83 28.80 -7.67
CA GLY A 362 19.80 29.82 -7.46
C GLY A 362 18.48 29.55 -8.20
N CYS A 363 18.50 28.71 -9.24
CA CYS A 363 17.31 28.32 -10.01
C CYS A 363 17.01 26.81 -9.96
N HIS A 364 18.02 25.97 -9.75
CA HIS A 364 17.94 24.51 -9.76
C HIS A 364 18.50 23.94 -8.45
N GLU A 365 17.72 23.12 -7.75
CA GLU A 365 18.21 22.44 -6.57
C GLU A 365 19.17 21.30 -6.93
N ILE A 366 20.40 21.35 -6.41
CA ILE A 366 21.37 20.26 -6.52
C ILE A 366 21.29 19.44 -5.22
N GLY A 367 20.98 18.15 -5.31
CA GLY A 367 20.99 17.27 -4.14
C GLY A 367 22.40 17.09 -3.57
N ALA A 368 22.54 16.76 -2.28
CA ALA A 368 23.85 16.48 -1.68
C ALA A 368 24.63 15.46 -2.52
N LEU A 369 25.94 15.62 -2.61
CA LEU A 369 26.79 14.76 -3.42
C LEU A 369 26.99 13.39 -2.74
N SER A 370 26.97 12.33 -3.53
CA SER A 370 27.40 10.98 -3.12
C SER A 370 28.15 10.33 -4.28
N PHE A 371 28.95 9.29 -4.02
CA PHE A 371 29.73 8.62 -5.06
C PHE A 371 28.87 8.20 -6.26
N ASN A 372 27.75 7.50 -6.03
CA ASN A 372 26.85 7.06 -7.10
C ASN A 372 26.24 8.25 -7.87
N TYR A 373 25.73 9.25 -7.17
CA TYR A 373 25.15 10.43 -7.81
C TYR A 373 26.18 11.18 -8.67
N CYS A 374 27.40 11.32 -8.17
CA CYS A 374 28.51 11.93 -8.87
C CYS A 374 28.91 11.15 -10.13
N ASN A 375 29.22 9.86 -9.97
CA ASN A 375 29.93 9.09 -10.99
C ASN A 375 28.99 8.37 -11.97
N VAL A 376 27.74 8.11 -11.57
CA VAL A 376 26.74 7.47 -12.44
C VAL A 376 25.89 8.51 -13.15
N LEU A 377 25.46 9.57 -12.45
CA LEU A 377 24.54 10.55 -13.02
C LEU A 377 25.21 11.86 -13.41
N LEU A 378 25.73 12.60 -12.42
CA LEU A 378 26.09 14.00 -12.60
C LEU A 378 27.18 14.18 -13.66
N ARG A 379 28.24 13.36 -13.63
CA ARG A 379 29.29 13.39 -14.67
C ARG A 379 28.74 13.11 -16.07
N ASN A 380 27.86 12.12 -16.20
CA ASN A 380 27.31 11.74 -17.50
C ASN A 380 26.31 12.79 -18.02
N ALA A 381 25.39 13.24 -17.16
CA ALA A 381 24.41 14.26 -17.48
C ALA A 381 25.07 15.61 -17.83
N ALA A 382 26.04 16.05 -17.03
CA ALA A 382 26.76 17.32 -17.23
C ALA A 382 27.47 17.36 -18.58
N ASN A 383 28.08 16.24 -19.01
CA ASN A 383 28.84 16.18 -20.24
C ASN A 383 27.98 16.00 -21.50
N GLN A 384 26.77 15.46 -21.38
CA GLN A 384 25.98 15.04 -22.54
C GLN A 384 24.70 15.85 -22.75
N THR A 385 24.11 16.40 -21.69
CA THR A 385 22.74 16.94 -21.73
C THR A 385 22.59 18.31 -21.07
N MET A 386 23.58 18.73 -20.29
CA MET A 386 23.62 20.08 -19.76
C MET A 386 24.38 21.00 -20.71
N PRO A 387 24.05 22.30 -20.74
CA PRO A 387 24.76 23.25 -21.59
C PRO A 387 26.22 23.34 -21.15
N SER A 388 27.13 23.25 -22.11
CA SER A 388 28.58 23.32 -21.85
C SER A 388 29.10 24.73 -22.14
N SER A 389 30.35 25.01 -21.77
CA SER A 389 31.01 26.24 -22.23
C SER A 389 31.18 26.28 -23.75
N ALA A 390 31.11 25.14 -24.44
CA ALA A 390 31.20 25.07 -25.91
C ALA A 390 29.82 25.15 -26.60
N ASP A 391 28.72 24.89 -25.87
CA ASP A 391 27.35 24.96 -26.36
C ASP A 391 26.42 25.49 -25.24
N PRO A 392 26.40 26.81 -25.00
CA PRO A 392 25.64 27.43 -23.93
C PRO A 392 24.15 27.55 -24.31
N ALA A 393 23.24 27.23 -23.40
CA ALA A 393 21.80 27.30 -23.63
C ALA A 393 21.26 28.74 -23.48
N ASN A 394 21.73 29.64 -24.36
CA ASN A 394 21.35 31.04 -24.42
C ASN A 394 21.49 31.79 -23.09
N TRP A 395 22.45 31.37 -22.24
CA TRP A 395 22.70 32.01 -20.95
C TRP A 395 23.18 33.45 -21.16
N VAL A 396 22.54 34.40 -20.49
CA VAL A 396 22.94 35.81 -20.52
C VAL A 396 24.00 36.03 -19.44
N GLY A 397 25.28 35.91 -19.79
CA GLY A 397 26.40 36.07 -18.85
C GLY A 397 27.72 35.55 -19.39
N ASP A 398 28.79 35.59 -18.57
CA ASP A 398 30.08 34.99 -18.91
C ASP A 398 29.93 33.45 -18.94
N GLU A 399 30.05 32.86 -20.14
CA GLU A 399 29.90 31.43 -20.42
C GLU A 399 30.82 30.55 -19.55
N THR A 400 31.94 31.11 -19.11
CA THR A 400 32.86 30.42 -18.20
C THR A 400 32.25 30.23 -16.81
N PHE A 401 31.40 31.12 -16.32
CA PHE A 401 30.86 31.07 -14.95
C PHE A 401 29.95 29.86 -14.69
N TYR A 402 29.17 29.46 -15.69
CA TYR A 402 28.15 28.41 -15.55
C TYR A 402 28.69 27.01 -15.88
N GLY A 403 29.43 26.86 -16.98
CA GLY A 403 30.04 25.58 -17.37
C GLY A 403 31.15 25.13 -16.40
N THR A 404 31.94 26.08 -15.85
CA THR A 404 32.95 25.75 -14.83
C THR A 404 32.34 25.41 -13.47
N HIS A 405 31.11 25.83 -13.15
CA HIS A 405 30.51 25.55 -11.85
C HIS A 405 30.20 24.05 -11.65
N ILE A 406 29.60 23.41 -12.66
CA ILE A 406 29.28 21.97 -12.57
C ILE A 406 30.56 21.13 -12.67
N GLN A 407 31.46 21.46 -13.61
CA GLN A 407 32.73 20.75 -13.74
C GLN A 407 33.61 20.92 -12.49
N ALA A 408 33.71 22.11 -11.91
CA ALA A 408 34.46 22.32 -10.66
C ALA A 408 33.81 21.61 -9.47
N MET A 409 32.47 21.51 -9.43
CA MET A 409 31.78 20.72 -8.39
C MET A 409 32.10 19.22 -8.53
N ILE A 410 32.17 18.71 -9.76
CA ILE A 410 32.61 17.35 -10.06
C ILE A 410 34.08 17.17 -9.64
N ASP A 411 34.98 18.05 -10.08
CA ASP A 411 36.42 17.93 -9.85
C ASP A 411 36.80 18.06 -8.36
N ASP A 412 36.14 18.95 -7.61
CA ASP A 412 36.46 19.20 -6.19
C ASP A 412 35.93 18.12 -5.24
N ARG A 413 34.84 17.43 -5.60
CA ARG A 413 34.02 16.66 -4.64
C ARG A 413 33.53 15.29 -5.12
N CYS A 414 33.62 14.98 -6.40
CA CYS A 414 33.37 13.65 -6.92
C CYS A 414 34.71 12.93 -7.09
N SER A 415 35.25 12.36 -6.01
CA SER A 415 36.46 11.52 -6.10
C SER A 415 36.22 10.37 -7.09
N GLU A 416 37.23 10.07 -7.91
CA GLU A 416 37.24 8.90 -8.79
C GLU A 416 37.09 7.58 -8.02
#